data_AF-A0AAD3TLF0-F1
#
_entry.id   AF-A0AAD3TLF0-F1
#
_cell.length_a   1.000
_cell.length_b   1.000
_cell.length_c   1.000
_cell.angle_alpha   90.00
_cell.angle_beta   90.00
_cell.angle_gamma   90.00
#
_symmetry.space_group_name_H-M   'P 1'
#
loop_
_entity.id
_entity.type
_entity.pdbx_description
1 polymer ?
#
loop_
_entity_poly.entity_id
_entity_poly.type
_entity_poly.pdbx_seq_one_letter_code
_entity_poly.pdbx_strand_id
1 'polypeptide(L)'
;MGSGGAEITVGDLMKLIKGFVDMLILASGYQSSGLLACWDSFNIKKAFKWGLFLENMFRHLNSSHKYLDFMKELDAAVSEMRSHPSFPQGLTYLSSATLIRARVLLAEHMIHALPLRDEHLKEFFIAATEMDLDALWGKEYDYLNVYLDRVMSLRSSLTVVIDRSISTKDPTTISHQSVENVETGNCTFSDNTTLAVQELLKRQSAVSCLLTAEIGLDILTESISLSYLTNNDYSCRSEHLNHAAAVL
;
A
#
# COMPACT_ATOMS: atom_id res chain seq x y z
N MET A 1 -12.20 -46.68 -2.71
CA MET A 1 -12.42 -45.80 -1.54
C MET A 1 -12.21 -44.38 -2.01
N GLY A 2 -13.28 -43.58 -2.07
CA GLY A 2 -13.28 -42.26 -2.70
C GLY A 2 -12.65 -41.20 -1.81
N SER A 3 -11.69 -40.45 -2.35
CA SER A 3 -11.24 -39.19 -1.76
C SER A 3 -12.20 -38.11 -2.24
N GLY A 4 -13.32 -37.93 -1.52
CA GLY A 4 -14.19 -36.77 -1.66
C GLY A 4 -13.53 -35.57 -1.00
N GLY A 5 -12.58 -34.93 -1.70
CA GLY A 5 -12.12 -33.61 -1.31
C GLY A 5 -13.32 -32.66 -1.42
N ALA A 6 -13.74 -32.06 -0.31
CA ALA A 6 -14.84 -31.10 -0.33
C ALA A 6 -14.49 -29.96 -1.30
N GLU A 7 -15.22 -29.85 -2.41
CA GLU A 7 -15.10 -28.71 -3.31
C GLU A 7 -15.57 -27.46 -2.56
N ILE A 8 -14.70 -26.45 -2.46
CA ILE A 8 -15.06 -25.19 -1.84
C ILE A 8 -16.06 -24.45 -2.73
N THR A 9 -17.17 -24.00 -2.14
CA THR A 9 -18.17 -23.19 -2.85
C THR A 9 -17.79 -21.71 -2.84
N VAL A 10 -18.33 -20.92 -3.77
CA VAL A 10 -18.19 -19.45 -3.75
C VAL A 10 -18.72 -18.88 -2.43
N GLY A 11 -19.82 -19.43 -1.89
CA GLY A 11 -20.38 -19.02 -0.61
C GLY A 11 -19.42 -19.22 0.57
N ASP A 12 -18.67 -20.32 0.59
CA ASP A 12 -17.67 -20.58 1.64
C ASP A 12 -16.45 -19.68 1.49
N LEU A 13 -15.98 -19.46 0.26
CA LEU A 13 -14.89 -18.52 0.00
C LEU A 13 -15.28 -17.08 0.36
N MET A 14 -16.53 -16.68 0.13
CA MET A 14 -17.04 -15.37 0.52
C MET A 14 -17.06 -15.15 2.04
N LYS A 15 -17.27 -16.20 2.85
CA LYS A 15 -17.13 -16.10 4.32
C LYS A 15 -15.69 -15.77 4.71
N LEU A 16 -14.72 -16.41 4.05
CA LEU A 16 -13.31 -16.10 4.25
C LEU A 16 -13.02 -14.65 3.82
N ILE A 17 -13.40 -14.26 2.60
CA ILE A 17 -13.17 -12.90 2.08
C ILE A 17 -13.74 -11.83 3.00
N LYS A 18 -14.92 -12.03 3.61
CA LYS A 18 -15.48 -11.10 4.61
C LYS A 18 -14.56 -10.95 5.83
N GLY A 19 -14.08 -12.06 6.39
CA GLY A 19 -13.08 -12.02 7.47
C GLY A 19 -11.77 -11.37 7.05
N PHE A 20 -11.37 -11.49 5.78
CA PHE A 20 -10.21 -10.77 5.24
C PHE A 20 -10.44 -9.27 5.20
N VAL A 21 -11.61 -8.84 4.74
CA VAL A 21 -12.00 -7.43 4.68
C VAL A 21 -11.97 -6.82 6.08
N ASP A 22 -12.51 -7.52 7.08
CA ASP A 22 -12.43 -7.08 8.48
C ASP A 22 -10.97 -6.91 8.94
N MET A 23 -10.09 -7.83 8.54
CA MET A 23 -8.65 -7.75 8.83
C MET A 23 -7.98 -6.56 8.12
N LEU A 24 -8.33 -6.26 6.87
CA LEU A 24 -7.81 -5.10 6.13
C LEU A 24 -8.29 -3.78 6.76
N ILE A 25 -9.54 -3.72 7.22
CA ILE A 25 -10.07 -2.57 7.95
C ILE A 25 -9.23 -2.33 9.22
N LEU A 26 -8.96 -3.37 10.01
CA LEU A 26 -8.11 -3.25 11.19
C LEU A 26 -6.66 -2.90 10.84
N ALA A 27 -6.14 -3.40 9.71
CA ALA A 27 -4.79 -3.09 9.23
C ALA A 27 -4.63 -1.61 8.88
N SER A 28 -5.69 -0.93 8.43
CA SER A 28 -5.69 0.51 8.10
C SER A 28 -5.46 1.46 9.29
N GLY A 29 -5.30 0.92 10.51
CA GLY A 29 -4.78 1.66 11.67
C GLY A 29 -5.82 2.01 12.73
N TYR A 30 -7.11 1.77 12.50
CA TYR A 30 -8.17 2.05 13.47
C TYR A 30 -9.09 0.85 13.70
N GLN A 31 -9.52 0.70 14.94
CA GLN A 31 -10.59 -0.21 15.34
C GLN A 31 -11.93 0.53 15.33
N SER A 32 -13.05 -0.20 15.34
CA SER A 32 -14.41 0.38 15.27
C SER A 32 -14.73 1.37 16.41
N SER A 33 -13.96 1.36 17.50
CA SER A 33 -14.04 2.33 18.60
C SER A 33 -13.42 3.70 18.29
N GLY A 34 -12.75 3.85 17.13
CA GLY A 34 -11.95 5.02 16.78
C GLY A 34 -10.57 5.07 17.45
N LEU A 35 -10.25 4.07 18.29
CA LEU A 35 -8.91 3.91 18.83
C LEU A 35 -7.97 3.36 17.76
N LEU A 36 -6.67 3.58 17.95
CA LEU A 36 -5.66 2.96 17.10
C LEU A 36 -5.73 1.44 17.21
N ALA A 37 -5.64 0.76 16.07
CA ALA A 37 -5.42 -0.68 16.04
C ALA A 37 -4.01 -0.97 16.59
N CYS A 38 -3.91 -1.93 17.50
CA CYS A 38 -2.63 -2.37 18.03
C CYS A 38 -2.22 -3.66 17.30
N TRP A 39 -1.08 -3.61 16.63
CA TRP A 39 -0.51 -4.70 15.88
C TRP A 39 0.89 -4.98 16.41
N ASP A 40 1.01 -6.04 17.21
CA ASP A 40 2.30 -6.61 17.58
C ASP A 40 2.77 -7.61 16.51
N SER A 41 4.04 -7.96 16.55
CA SER A 41 4.65 -8.92 15.64
C SER A 41 3.87 -10.25 15.59
N PHE A 42 3.35 -10.72 16.73
CA PHE A 42 2.57 -11.95 16.79
C PHE A 42 1.27 -11.89 15.97
N ASN A 43 0.49 -10.82 16.11
CA ASN A 43 -0.76 -10.64 15.37
C ASN A 43 -0.52 -10.32 13.89
N ILE A 44 0.56 -9.59 13.57
CA ILE A 44 0.98 -9.37 12.18
C ILE A 44 1.32 -10.72 11.52
N LYS A 45 2.10 -11.59 12.19
CA LYS A 45 2.39 -12.94 11.67
C LYS A 45 1.13 -13.76 11.42
N LYS A 46 0.13 -13.67 12.31
CA LYS A 46 -1.16 -14.35 12.11
C LYS A 46 -1.90 -13.81 10.89
N ALA A 47 -1.98 -12.49 10.73
CA ALA A 47 -2.60 -11.87 9.58
C ALA A 47 -1.92 -12.31 8.27
N PHE A 48 -0.59 -12.28 8.23
CA PHE A 48 0.18 -12.71 7.07
C PHE A 48 0.02 -14.20 6.77
N LYS A 49 -0.02 -15.08 7.78
CA LYS A 49 -0.32 -16.50 7.60
C LYS A 49 -1.74 -16.72 7.04
N TRP A 50 -2.68 -15.87 7.42
CA TRP A 50 -4.05 -15.92 6.93
C TRP A 50 -4.15 -15.42 5.47
N GLY A 51 -3.42 -14.35 5.12
CA GLY A 51 -3.25 -13.92 3.72
C GLY A 51 -2.56 -14.99 2.86
N LEU A 52 -1.50 -15.61 3.37
CA LEU A 52 -0.79 -16.75 2.76
C LEU A 52 -1.72 -17.92 2.46
N PHE A 53 -2.61 -18.23 3.41
CA PHE A 53 -3.64 -19.25 3.24
C PHE A 53 -4.59 -18.92 2.09
N LEU A 54 -5.11 -17.70 2.01
CA LEU A 54 -5.95 -17.27 0.88
C LEU A 54 -5.23 -17.40 -0.46
N GLU A 55 -4.01 -16.87 -0.57
CA GLU A 55 -3.24 -16.97 -1.82
C GLU A 55 -3.02 -18.42 -2.26
N ASN A 56 -2.72 -19.31 -1.31
CA ASN A 56 -2.60 -20.74 -1.59
C ASN A 56 -3.92 -21.31 -2.08
N MET A 57 -5.05 -20.97 -1.47
CA MET A 57 -6.36 -21.45 -1.95
C MET A 57 -6.63 -21.02 -3.39
N PHE A 58 -6.41 -19.75 -3.73
CA PHE A 58 -6.56 -19.27 -5.11
C PHE A 58 -5.65 -20.01 -6.09
N ARG A 59 -4.41 -20.33 -5.67
CA ARG A 59 -3.48 -21.14 -6.48
C ARG A 59 -4.01 -22.56 -6.73
N HIS A 60 -4.56 -23.22 -5.73
CA HIS A 60 -5.14 -24.55 -5.88
C HIS A 60 -6.37 -24.52 -6.80
N LEU A 61 -7.21 -23.49 -6.70
CA LEU A 61 -8.38 -23.31 -7.57
C LEU A 61 -7.99 -23.13 -9.05
N ASN A 62 -6.86 -22.49 -9.34
CA ASN A 62 -6.35 -22.31 -10.71
C ASN A 62 -6.07 -23.65 -11.44
N SER A 63 -5.93 -24.76 -10.71
CA SER A 63 -5.75 -26.08 -11.31
C SER A 63 -7.06 -26.76 -11.76
N SER A 64 -8.22 -26.13 -11.50
CA SER A 64 -9.54 -26.68 -11.84
C SER A 64 -9.99 -26.28 -13.24
N HIS A 65 -10.56 -27.23 -13.98
CA HIS A 65 -11.20 -27.01 -15.28
C HIS A 65 -12.36 -26.00 -15.27
N LYS A 66 -12.92 -25.68 -14.09
CA LYS A 66 -14.00 -24.68 -13.90
C LYS A 66 -13.50 -23.34 -13.34
N TYR A 67 -12.18 -23.14 -13.28
CA TYR A 67 -11.58 -21.97 -12.61
C TYR A 67 -12.13 -20.63 -13.12
N LEU A 68 -12.22 -20.45 -14.45
CA LEU A 68 -12.65 -19.17 -15.03
C LEU A 68 -14.11 -18.83 -14.67
N ASP A 69 -15.00 -19.81 -14.70
CA ASP A 69 -16.41 -19.58 -14.35
C ASP A 69 -16.57 -19.35 -12.85
N PHE A 70 -15.84 -20.09 -12.02
CA PHE A 70 -15.79 -19.86 -10.58
C PHE A 70 -15.26 -18.46 -10.22
N MET A 71 -14.21 -17.99 -10.88
CA MET A 71 -13.65 -16.64 -10.63
C MET A 71 -14.62 -15.53 -11.07
N LYS A 72 -15.35 -15.72 -12.18
CA LYS A 72 -16.40 -14.78 -12.59
C LYS A 72 -17.55 -14.72 -11.58
N GLU A 73 -17.99 -15.87 -11.09
CA GLU A 73 -19.03 -15.94 -10.05
C GLU A 73 -18.55 -15.29 -8.76
N LEU A 74 -17.29 -15.53 -8.37
CA LEU A 74 -16.67 -14.89 -7.22
C LEU A 74 -16.59 -13.37 -7.37
N ASP A 75 -16.15 -12.86 -8.53
CA ASP A 75 -16.07 -11.42 -8.78
C ASP A 75 -17.45 -10.75 -8.78
N ALA A 76 -18.49 -11.45 -9.28
CA ALA A 76 -19.86 -10.99 -9.16
C ALA A 76 -20.29 -10.88 -7.68
N ALA A 77 -20.01 -11.90 -6.87
CA ALA A 77 -20.32 -11.88 -5.43
C ALA A 77 -19.53 -10.81 -4.65
N VAL A 78 -18.26 -10.61 -4.99
CA VAL A 78 -17.44 -9.52 -4.42
C VAL A 78 -18.00 -8.15 -4.84
N SER A 79 -18.42 -8.00 -6.10
CA SER A 79 -19.05 -6.78 -6.59
C SER A 79 -20.37 -6.47 -5.87
N GLU A 80 -21.20 -7.49 -5.63
CA GLU A 80 -22.42 -7.35 -4.83
C GLU A 80 -22.11 -6.89 -3.41
N MET A 81 -21.12 -7.50 -2.75
CA MET A 81 -20.67 -7.09 -1.42
C MET A 81 -20.19 -5.63 -1.39
N ARG A 82 -19.42 -5.19 -2.40
CA ARG A 82 -18.93 -3.81 -2.53
C ARG A 82 -20.05 -2.80 -2.76
N SER A 83 -21.19 -3.22 -3.30
CA SER A 83 -22.34 -2.32 -3.55
C SER A 83 -23.07 -1.89 -2.28
N HIS A 84 -22.79 -2.53 -1.14
CA HIS A 84 -23.40 -2.17 0.12
C HIS A 84 -22.95 -0.77 0.57
N PRO A 85 -23.87 0.15 0.97
CA PRO A 85 -23.51 1.53 1.34
C PRO A 85 -22.50 1.70 2.49
N SER A 86 -22.32 0.67 3.33
CA SER A 86 -21.39 0.67 4.46
C SER A 86 -20.05 0.01 4.11
N PHE A 87 -19.85 -0.40 2.86
CA PHE A 87 -18.61 -1.01 2.44
C PHE A 87 -17.49 0.03 2.42
N PRO A 88 -16.29 -0.26 2.97
CA PRO A 88 -15.21 0.73 3.06
C PRO A 88 -14.78 1.24 1.67
N GLN A 89 -14.83 2.56 1.48
CA GLN A 89 -14.45 3.18 0.20
C GLN A 89 -13.00 2.87 -0.19
N GLY A 90 -12.11 2.78 0.81
CA GLY A 90 -10.71 2.39 0.65
C GLY A 90 -10.49 0.93 0.25
N LEU A 91 -11.54 0.13 0.08
CA LEU A 91 -11.46 -1.27 -0.38
C LEU A 91 -12.28 -1.52 -1.66
N THR A 92 -12.76 -0.46 -2.31
CA THR A 92 -13.62 -0.56 -3.52
C THR A 92 -12.94 -1.23 -4.70
N TYR A 93 -11.61 -1.34 -4.69
CA TYR A 93 -10.82 -2.02 -5.72
C TYR A 93 -10.75 -3.55 -5.55
N LEU A 94 -11.32 -4.12 -4.47
CA LEU A 94 -11.27 -5.56 -4.21
C LEU A 94 -11.96 -6.38 -5.32
N SER A 95 -11.24 -7.40 -5.78
CA SER A 95 -11.63 -8.40 -6.78
C SER A 95 -10.82 -9.69 -6.57
N SER A 96 -11.15 -10.75 -7.30
CA SER A 96 -10.37 -11.99 -7.37
C SER A 96 -8.90 -11.70 -7.74
N ALA A 97 -8.67 -10.76 -8.67
CA ALA A 97 -7.35 -10.34 -9.14
C ALA A 97 -6.51 -9.65 -8.05
N THR A 98 -7.14 -8.98 -7.09
CA THR A 98 -6.42 -8.38 -5.96
C THR A 98 -6.28 -9.38 -4.80
N LEU A 99 -7.30 -10.21 -4.58
CA LEU A 99 -7.33 -11.20 -3.50
C LEU A 99 -6.29 -12.31 -3.65
N ILE A 100 -5.88 -12.64 -4.90
CA ILE A 100 -4.76 -13.55 -5.16
C ILE A 100 -3.40 -13.01 -4.65
N ARG A 101 -3.34 -11.72 -4.28
CA ARG A 101 -2.16 -11.04 -3.69
C ARG A 101 -2.43 -10.60 -2.25
N ALA A 102 -3.16 -11.40 -1.47
CA ALA A 102 -3.63 -11.04 -0.13
C ALA A 102 -2.52 -10.54 0.82
N ARG A 103 -1.30 -11.08 0.79
CA ARG A 103 -0.19 -10.56 1.63
C ARG A 103 0.25 -9.16 1.20
N VAL A 104 0.21 -8.85 -0.09
CA VAL A 104 0.52 -7.51 -0.60
C VAL A 104 -0.52 -6.52 -0.08
N LEU A 105 -1.80 -6.88 -0.12
CA LEU A 105 -2.88 -6.04 0.43
C LEU A 105 -2.71 -5.79 1.93
N LEU A 106 -2.35 -6.82 2.71
CA LEU A 106 -2.07 -6.63 4.13
C LEU A 106 -0.89 -5.70 4.38
N ALA A 107 0.21 -5.90 3.64
CA ALA A 107 1.40 -5.05 3.75
C ALA A 107 1.08 -3.59 3.39
N GLU A 108 0.34 -3.37 2.30
CA GLU A 108 -0.14 -2.06 1.87
C GLU A 108 -0.95 -1.40 2.98
N HIS A 109 -2.01 -2.05 3.49
CA HIS A 109 -2.88 -1.44 4.51
C HIS A 109 -2.18 -1.18 5.84
N MET A 110 -1.28 -2.06 6.29
CA MET A 110 -0.53 -1.86 7.54
C MET A 110 0.53 -0.75 7.42
N ILE A 111 1.26 -0.71 6.30
CA ILE A 111 2.34 0.29 6.11
C ILE A 111 1.76 1.64 5.72
N HIS A 112 0.68 1.69 4.93
CA HIS A 112 0.07 2.93 4.46
C HIS A 112 -0.93 3.53 5.46
N ALA A 113 -1.18 2.86 6.60
CA ALA A 113 -1.98 3.39 7.71
C ALA A 113 -1.47 4.77 8.19
N LEU A 114 -2.39 5.62 8.64
CA LEU A 114 -2.07 6.97 9.13
C LEU A 114 -2.58 7.14 10.57
N PRO A 115 -1.72 7.54 11.54
CA PRO A 115 -0.26 7.68 11.42
C PRO A 115 0.46 6.33 11.38
N LEU A 116 1.53 6.21 10.58
CA LEU A 116 2.47 5.10 10.69
C LEU A 116 3.44 5.39 11.84
N ARG A 117 3.37 4.62 12.92
CA ARG A 117 4.23 4.76 14.10
C ARG A 117 5.49 3.90 13.98
N ASP A 118 6.59 4.40 14.52
CA ASP A 118 7.87 3.68 14.56
C ASP A 118 7.73 2.32 15.25
N GLU A 119 6.96 2.24 16.34
CA GLU A 119 6.69 0.97 17.03
C GLU A 119 5.96 -0.01 16.12
N HIS A 120 4.96 0.45 15.36
CA HIS A 120 4.23 -0.44 14.45
C HIS A 120 5.12 -0.92 13.31
N LEU A 121 5.93 -0.02 12.73
CA LEU A 121 6.88 -0.37 11.69
C LEU A 121 7.92 -1.39 12.18
N LYS A 122 8.43 -1.20 13.40
CA LYS A 122 9.32 -2.14 14.07
C LYS A 122 8.67 -3.52 14.22
N GLU A 123 7.47 -3.60 14.77
CA GLU A 123 6.74 -4.87 14.95
C GLU A 123 6.47 -5.56 13.61
N PHE A 124 6.18 -4.79 12.56
CA PHE A 124 5.99 -5.30 11.21
C PHE A 124 7.28 -5.93 10.64
N PHE A 125 8.42 -5.26 10.74
CA PHE A 125 9.70 -5.81 10.26
C PHE A 125 10.18 -7.01 11.09
N ILE A 126 9.91 -7.04 12.40
CA ILE A 126 10.14 -8.22 13.24
C ILE A 126 9.33 -9.39 12.70
N ALA A 127 8.02 -9.20 12.50
CA ALA A 127 7.14 -10.24 11.97
C ALA A 127 7.60 -10.75 10.59
N ALA A 128 7.94 -9.85 9.67
CA ALA A 128 8.41 -10.18 8.33
C ALA A 128 9.71 -11.00 8.39
N THR A 129 10.69 -10.55 9.18
CA THR A 129 11.98 -11.24 9.36
C THR A 129 11.78 -12.63 9.96
N GLU A 130 10.99 -12.75 11.03
CA GLU A 130 10.72 -14.03 11.67
C GLU A 130 9.99 -15.00 10.74
N MET A 131 9.03 -14.52 9.94
CA MET A 131 8.33 -15.38 8.98
C MET A 131 9.23 -15.86 7.85
N ASP A 132 10.15 -15.03 7.37
CA ASP A 132 11.11 -15.39 6.35
C ASP A 132 12.10 -16.43 6.89
N LEU A 133 12.60 -16.24 8.11
CA LEU A 133 13.47 -17.20 8.81
C LEU A 133 12.73 -18.53 9.08
N ASP A 134 11.49 -18.49 9.59
CA ASP A 134 10.64 -19.68 9.79
C ASP A 134 10.43 -20.45 8.48
N ALA A 135 10.30 -19.75 7.35
CA ALA A 135 10.09 -20.37 6.05
C ALA A 135 11.35 -21.08 5.51
N LEU A 136 12.53 -20.62 5.90
CA LEU A 136 13.83 -21.22 5.57
C LEU A 136 14.24 -22.32 6.55
N TRP A 137 13.80 -22.20 7.80
CA TRP A 137 14.10 -23.16 8.87
C TRP A 137 13.67 -24.58 8.45
N GLY A 138 14.62 -25.51 8.51
CA GLY A 138 14.40 -26.92 8.14
C GLY A 138 14.38 -27.22 6.64
N LYS A 139 14.52 -26.21 5.76
CA LYS A 139 14.71 -26.38 4.32
C LYS A 139 16.16 -26.14 3.90
N GLU A 140 16.80 -25.16 4.52
CA GLU A 140 18.18 -24.77 4.26
C GLU A 140 19.07 -25.07 5.47
N TYR A 141 20.26 -25.64 5.22
CA TYR A 141 21.23 -25.94 6.29
C TYR A 141 21.82 -24.66 6.91
N ASP A 142 21.98 -23.60 6.11
CA ASP A 142 22.54 -22.30 6.50
C ASP A 142 21.53 -21.17 6.27
N TYR A 143 20.32 -21.34 6.82
CA TYR A 143 19.19 -20.45 6.59
C TYR A 143 19.45 -18.97 6.98
N LEU A 144 20.33 -18.72 7.95
CA LEU A 144 20.71 -17.36 8.35
C LEU A 144 21.51 -16.66 7.25
N ASN A 145 22.54 -17.30 6.71
CA ASN A 145 23.32 -16.70 5.62
C ASN A 145 22.47 -16.55 4.35
N VAL A 146 21.61 -17.53 4.05
CA VAL A 146 20.65 -17.41 2.94
C VAL A 146 19.73 -16.19 3.13
N TYR A 147 19.22 -15.96 4.34
CA TYR A 147 18.41 -14.77 4.63
C TYR A 147 19.21 -13.48 4.47
N LEU A 148 20.43 -13.41 5.02
CA LEU A 148 21.30 -12.24 4.92
C LEU A 148 21.64 -11.92 3.46
N ASP A 149 21.95 -12.93 2.64
CA ASP A 149 22.22 -12.77 1.21
C ASP A 149 21.01 -12.18 0.48
N ARG A 150 19.79 -12.61 0.81
CA ARG A 150 18.55 -12.02 0.26
C ARG A 150 18.39 -10.56 0.65
N VAL A 151 18.60 -10.21 1.92
CA VAL A 151 18.51 -8.83 2.40
C VAL A 151 19.59 -7.95 1.74
N MET A 152 20.81 -8.47 1.58
CA MET A 152 21.89 -7.75 0.91
C MET A 152 21.61 -7.54 -0.59
N SER A 153 21.03 -8.53 -1.26
CA SER A 153 20.58 -8.42 -2.65
C SER A 153 19.47 -7.38 -2.82
N LEU A 154 18.49 -7.38 -1.90
CA LEU A 154 17.42 -6.38 -1.86
C LEU A 154 17.97 -4.96 -1.70
N ARG A 155 18.93 -4.77 -0.80
CA ARG A 155 19.61 -3.47 -0.61
C ARG A 155 20.31 -2.99 -1.88
N SER A 156 21.04 -3.87 -2.55
CA SER A 156 21.73 -3.53 -3.80
C SER A 156 20.75 -3.11 -4.89
N SER A 157 19.62 -3.81 -5.01
CA SER A 157 18.55 -3.47 -5.95
C SER A 157 17.92 -2.11 -5.62
N LEU A 158 17.76 -1.80 -4.34
CA LEU A 158 17.22 -0.54 -3.88
C LEU A 158 18.12 0.65 -4.22
N THR A 159 19.44 0.54 -4.02
CA THR A 159 20.38 1.61 -4.36
C THR A 159 20.27 2.02 -5.83
N VAL A 160 20.11 1.06 -6.74
CA VAL A 160 19.93 1.33 -8.17
C VAL A 160 18.64 2.11 -8.47
N VAL A 161 17.55 1.80 -7.76
CA VAL A 161 16.25 2.49 -7.93
C VAL A 161 16.32 3.93 -7.42
N ILE A 162 16.96 4.15 -6.27
CA ILE A 162 17.13 5.48 -5.68
C ILE A 162 18.05 6.36 -6.55
N ASP A 163 19.16 5.83 -7.07
CA ASP A 163 20.06 6.59 -7.93
C ASP A 163 19.37 7.05 -9.23
N ARG A 164 18.45 6.23 -9.76
CA ARG A 164 17.65 6.60 -10.94
C ARG A 164 16.64 7.71 -10.65
N SER A 165 16.00 7.72 -9.49
CA SER A 165 15.04 8.75 -9.12
C SER A 165 15.69 10.11 -8.80
N ILE A 166 16.94 10.10 -8.33
CA ILE A 166 17.73 11.31 -8.06
C ILE A 166 18.35 11.89 -9.35
N SER A 167 18.64 11.04 -10.36
CA SER A 167 19.32 11.46 -11.60
C SER A 167 18.42 12.20 -12.60
N THR A 168 17.10 12.06 -12.52
CA THR A 168 16.17 12.80 -13.39
C THR A 168 15.98 14.25 -12.90
N LYS A 169 16.76 15.17 -13.48
CA LYS A 169 16.65 16.63 -13.27
C LYS A 169 15.45 17.30 -13.97
N ASP A 170 14.48 16.54 -14.50
CA ASP A 170 13.31 17.10 -15.19
C ASP A 170 11.99 16.75 -14.48
N PRO A 171 11.19 17.74 -14.06
CA PRO A 171 9.98 17.54 -13.26
C PRO A 171 8.71 17.17 -14.06
N THR A 172 8.79 16.86 -15.35
CA THR A 172 7.60 16.81 -16.22
C THR A 172 7.18 15.44 -16.74
N THR A 173 7.70 14.32 -16.22
CA THR A 173 7.12 13.00 -16.57
C THR A 173 7.27 11.99 -15.44
N ILE A 174 6.48 12.14 -14.38
CA ILE A 174 6.22 11.04 -13.44
C ILE A 174 5.20 10.13 -14.13
N SER A 175 5.70 9.29 -15.04
CA SER A 175 4.94 8.14 -15.54
C SER A 175 4.76 7.15 -14.40
N HIS A 176 3.52 6.73 -14.16
CA HIS A 176 3.06 5.68 -13.24
C HIS A 176 3.69 4.28 -13.49
N GLN A 177 4.79 4.18 -14.25
CA GLN A 177 5.36 2.91 -14.73
C GLN A 177 6.64 2.45 -14.02
N SER A 178 7.21 3.22 -13.08
CA SER A 178 8.53 2.86 -12.51
C SER A 178 8.50 1.91 -11.31
N VAL A 179 7.34 1.57 -10.76
CA VAL A 179 7.22 0.56 -9.67
C VAL A 179 6.70 -0.80 -10.17
N GLU A 180 6.13 -0.87 -11.37
CA GLU A 180 5.67 -2.14 -11.96
C GLU A 180 6.79 -2.96 -12.64
N ASN A 181 7.95 -2.36 -12.89
CA ASN A 181 9.07 -2.99 -13.61
C ASN A 181 10.14 -3.65 -12.72
N VAL A 182 9.86 -3.90 -11.44
CA VAL A 182 10.51 -5.06 -10.84
C VAL A 182 9.82 -6.25 -11.48
N GLU A 183 10.45 -6.81 -12.52
CA GLU A 183 10.10 -8.10 -13.08
C GLU A 183 9.62 -8.97 -11.92
N THR A 184 8.37 -9.42 -12.01
CA THR A 184 7.81 -10.41 -11.09
C THR A 184 8.47 -11.76 -11.41
N GLY A 185 9.80 -11.78 -11.43
CA GLY A 185 10.65 -12.94 -11.53
C GLY A 185 10.53 -13.67 -10.21
N ASN A 186 9.66 -14.68 -10.20
CA ASN A 186 9.54 -15.68 -9.14
C ASN A 186 9.85 -15.12 -7.75
N CYS A 187 9.00 -14.24 -7.22
CA CYS A 187 8.90 -14.10 -5.77
C CYS A 187 8.49 -15.46 -5.24
N THR A 188 9.47 -16.26 -4.85
CA THR A 188 9.23 -17.42 -4.01
C THR A 188 8.43 -16.92 -2.82
N PHE A 189 7.40 -17.67 -2.49
CA PHE A 189 6.41 -17.52 -1.42
C PHE A 189 6.91 -17.05 -0.03
N SER A 190 8.21 -16.82 0.15
CA SER A 190 8.92 -16.61 1.40
C SER A 190 9.41 -15.20 1.70
N ASP A 191 9.19 -14.19 0.86
CA ASP A 191 9.93 -12.92 1.03
C ASP A 191 9.04 -11.80 1.57
N ASN A 192 8.58 -11.95 2.82
CA ASN A 192 7.77 -10.94 3.50
C ASN A 192 8.59 -9.67 3.78
N THR A 193 9.90 -9.80 4.01
CA THR A 193 10.81 -8.65 4.17
C THR A 193 10.91 -7.84 2.88
N THR A 194 10.99 -8.52 1.72
CA THR A 194 10.96 -7.83 0.41
C THR A 194 9.66 -7.08 0.21
N LEU A 195 8.52 -7.71 0.52
CA LEU A 195 7.21 -7.05 0.47
C LEU A 195 7.15 -5.84 1.40
N ALA A 196 7.65 -5.96 2.63
CA ALA A 196 7.71 -4.88 3.62
C ALA A 196 8.46 -3.65 3.09
N VAL A 197 9.66 -3.89 2.53
CA VAL A 197 10.50 -2.83 1.98
C VAL A 197 9.83 -2.18 0.77
N GLN A 198 9.26 -2.97 -0.14
CA GLN A 198 8.57 -2.43 -1.32
C GLN A 198 7.40 -1.51 -0.96
N GLU A 199 6.56 -1.92 -0.01
CA GLU A 199 5.42 -1.09 0.41
C GLU A 199 5.86 0.15 1.18
N LEU A 200 6.94 0.06 1.98
CA LEU A 200 7.51 1.24 2.65
C LEU A 200 8.05 2.27 1.65
N LEU A 201 8.69 1.82 0.58
CA LEU A 201 9.20 2.70 -0.47
C LEU A 201 8.06 3.37 -1.26
N LYS A 202 6.98 2.64 -1.55
CA LYS A 202 5.78 3.22 -2.17
C LYS A 202 5.20 4.32 -1.29
N ARG A 203 5.08 4.07 0.03
CA ARG A 203 4.66 5.10 0.99
C ARG A 203 5.60 6.29 0.98
N GLN A 204 6.91 6.08 1.03
CA GLN A 204 7.89 7.16 1.00
C GLN A 204 7.74 8.03 -0.26
N SER A 205 7.57 7.40 -1.43
CA SER A 205 7.34 8.11 -2.68
C SER A 205 6.05 8.95 -2.62
N ALA A 206 4.96 8.42 -2.09
CA ALA A 206 3.71 9.16 -1.91
C ALA A 206 3.87 10.37 -0.97
N VAL A 207 4.58 10.18 0.16
CA VAL A 207 4.86 11.26 1.13
C VAL A 207 5.74 12.34 0.51
N SER A 208 6.77 11.98 -0.26
CA SER A 208 7.61 12.96 -0.97
C SER A 208 6.84 13.77 -2.00
N CYS A 209 5.92 13.14 -2.74
CA CYS A 209 5.04 13.82 -3.68
C CYS A 209 4.10 14.82 -2.96
N LEU A 210 3.50 14.41 -1.83
CA LEU A 210 2.65 15.28 -1.02
C LEU A 210 3.42 16.49 -0.50
N LEU A 211 4.64 16.28 0.03
CA LEU A 211 5.49 17.36 0.51
C LEU A 211 5.88 18.33 -0.61
N THR A 212 6.14 17.83 -1.83
CA THR A 212 6.40 18.70 -2.99
C THR A 212 5.18 19.52 -3.38
N ALA A 213 3.99 18.92 -3.34
CA ALA A 213 2.73 19.62 -3.60
C ALA A 213 2.43 20.68 -2.54
N GLU A 214 2.71 20.39 -1.27
CA GLU A 214 2.57 21.32 -0.14
C GLU A 214 3.49 22.53 -0.32
N ILE A 215 4.78 22.31 -0.61
CA ILE A 215 5.73 23.40 -0.92
C ILE A 215 5.24 24.26 -2.09
N GLY A 216 4.75 23.63 -3.16
CA GLY A 216 4.21 24.34 -4.32
C GLY A 216 2.99 25.21 -3.96
N LEU A 217 2.12 24.71 -3.08
CA LEU A 217 0.95 25.43 -2.60
C LEU A 217 1.32 26.59 -1.68
N ASP A 218 2.34 26.43 -0.84
CA ASP A 218 2.88 27.49 0.02
C ASP A 218 3.42 28.65 -0.82
N ILE A 219 4.22 28.34 -1.85
CA ILE A 219 4.75 29.34 -2.79
C ILE A 219 3.62 30.10 -3.51
N LEU A 220 2.59 29.37 -3.96
CA LEU A 220 1.42 29.99 -4.62
C LEU A 220 0.66 30.90 -3.64
N THR A 221 0.48 30.46 -2.41
CA THR A 221 -0.22 31.21 -1.36
C THR A 221 0.52 32.49 -0.99
N GLU A 222 1.84 32.43 -0.87
CA GLU A 222 2.71 33.60 -0.64
C GLU A 222 2.61 34.58 -1.82
N SER A 223 2.68 34.08 -3.05
CA SER A 223 2.58 34.88 -4.27
C SER A 223 1.23 35.62 -4.38
N ILE A 224 0.12 34.93 -4.07
CA ILE A 224 -1.21 35.52 -4.05
C ILE A 224 -1.30 36.61 -2.95
N SER A 225 -0.79 36.32 -1.76
CA SER A 225 -0.79 37.28 -0.65
C SER A 225 -0.02 38.56 -0.98
N LEU A 226 1.14 38.43 -1.64
CA LEU A 226 1.93 39.55 -2.14
C LEU A 226 1.19 40.35 -3.23
N SER A 227 0.43 39.68 -4.10
CA SER A 227 -0.39 40.34 -5.14
C SER A 227 -1.53 41.18 -4.55
N TYR A 228 -2.13 40.73 -3.44
CA TYR A 228 -3.16 41.50 -2.72
C TYR A 228 -2.58 42.71 -1.99
N LEU A 229 -1.41 42.57 -1.36
CA LEU A 229 -0.69 43.68 -0.72
C LEU A 229 -0.29 44.75 -1.75
N THR A 230 0.28 44.33 -2.88
CA THR A 230 0.69 45.26 -3.94
C THR A 230 -0.51 45.95 -4.60
N ASN A 231 -1.62 45.26 -4.85
CA ASN A 231 -2.82 45.89 -5.42
C ASN A 231 -3.50 46.90 -4.47
N ASN A 232 -3.49 46.66 -3.16
CA ASN A 232 -4.03 47.62 -2.18
C ASN A 232 -3.13 48.87 -2.06
N ASP A 233 -1.81 48.72 -2.18
CA ASP A 233 -0.88 49.85 -2.13
C ASP A 233 -1.02 50.79 -3.36
N TYR A 234 -1.36 50.26 -4.54
CA TYR A 234 -1.67 51.10 -5.71
C TYR A 234 -3.05 51.79 -5.61
N SER A 235 -4.01 51.19 -4.88
CA SER A 235 -5.30 51.85 -4.63
C SER A 235 -5.14 53.05 -3.69
N CYS A 236 -4.37 52.94 -2.61
CA CYS A 236 -4.13 54.05 -1.68
C CYS A 236 -3.25 55.17 -2.29
N ARG A 237 -2.31 54.81 -3.17
CA ARG A 237 -1.41 55.78 -3.80
C ARG A 237 -2.04 56.54 -4.98
N SER A 238 -3.03 55.95 -5.66
CA SER A 238 -3.76 56.62 -6.75
C SER A 238 -4.83 57.60 -6.24
N GLU A 239 -5.40 57.40 -5.05
CA GLU A 239 -6.33 58.35 -4.43
C GLU A 239 -5.64 59.64 -3.95
N HIS A 240 -4.39 59.57 -3.48
CA HIS A 240 -3.63 60.76 -3.06
C HIS A 240 -3.13 61.64 -4.22
N LEU A 241 -2.89 61.07 -5.41
CA LEU A 241 -2.44 61.83 -6.59
C LEU A 241 -3.59 62.62 -7.25
N ASN A 242 -4.82 62.13 -7.14
CA ASN A 242 -5.99 62.80 -7.72
C ASN A 242 -6.46 64.02 -6.91
N HIS A 243 -6.16 64.08 -5.60
CA HIS A 243 -6.46 65.26 -4.78
C HIS A 243 -5.42 66.39 -4.89
N ALA A 244 -4.17 66.08 -5.26
CA ALA A 244 -3.13 67.09 -5.44
C ALA A 244 -3.19 67.80 -6.81
N ALA A 245 -3.86 67.20 -7.81
CA ALA A 245 -4.00 67.77 -9.15
C ALA A 245 -5.24 68.69 -9.33
N ALA A 246 -6.05 68.89 -8.28
CA ALA A 246 -7.29 69.66 -8.34
C ALA A 246 -7.22 71.05 -7.65
N VAL A 247 -6.04 71.52 -7.25
CA VAL A 247 -5.88 72.85 -6.63
C VAL A 247 -4.69 73.60 -7.27
N LEU A 248 -4.92 74.12 -8.48
CA LEU A 248 -4.29 75.31 -9.06
C LEU A 248 -5.31 75.99 -9.97
#